data_AF-A0A6J1Q7S1-F1
#
_entry.id   AF-A0A6J1Q7S1-F1
#
_cell.length_a   1.000
_cell.length_b   1.000
_cell.length_c   1.000
_cell.angle_alpha   90.00
_cell.angle_beta   90.00
_cell.angle_gamma   90.00
#
_symmetry.space_group_name_H-M   'P 1'
#
loop_
_entity.id
_entity.type
_entity.pdbx_description
1 polymer ?
#
loop_
_entity_poly.entity_id
_entity_poly.type
_entity_poly.pdbx_seq_one_letter_code
_entity_poly.pdbx_strand_id
1 'polypeptide(L)'
;LTVENKELNLHGQQVVTTPRRVAILWFLEFIKPGPTILVAHNSRRFDTPMLLRELQNLGLMVEFRSIACGFSEEFIGDNASAGAHNRAVDVRILEDIRVVGITNEELRGGSISIEMTFIEEAQNPKTKLNKNSFDCIKEGVSAGMKTKMAKAGLTFSHLKESFLEGGEDAVTVLLASDVNGHPRITKNKKVIQRIITQIKNVTENS
;
A
#
# COMPACT_ATOMS: atom_id res chain seq x y z
N LEU A 1 9.61 22.46 9.74
CA LEU A 1 8.29 22.58 10.38
C LEU A 1 8.36 21.90 11.74
N THR A 2 7.94 22.57 12.81
CA THR A 2 7.80 22.00 14.16
C THR A 2 6.38 22.20 14.65
N VAL A 3 5.89 21.30 15.52
CA VAL A 3 4.59 21.48 16.19
C VAL A 3 4.88 21.72 17.67
N GLU A 4 4.56 22.91 18.15
CA GLU A 4 4.75 23.34 19.53
C GLU A 4 3.40 23.86 20.06
N ASN A 5 2.97 23.41 21.24
CA ASN A 5 1.68 23.83 21.84
C ASN A 5 0.44 23.68 20.92
N LYS A 6 0.43 22.67 20.03
CA LYS A 6 -0.59 22.45 18.98
C LYS A 6 -0.60 23.49 17.86
N GLU A 7 0.43 24.31 17.75
CA GLU A 7 0.62 25.29 16.70
C GLU A 7 1.74 24.83 15.76
N LEU A 8 1.58 25.08 14.47
CA LEU A 8 2.57 24.71 13.46
C LEU A 8 3.53 25.89 13.26
N ASN A 9 4.83 25.65 13.39
CA ASN A 9 5.88 26.64 13.23
C ASN A 9 6.76 26.30 12.03
N LEU A 10 7.04 27.28 11.17
CA LEU A 10 8.01 27.21 10.09
C LEU A 10 9.16 28.18 10.39
N HIS A 11 10.38 27.66 10.59
CA HIS A 11 11.55 28.47 10.96
C HIS A 11 11.32 29.38 12.19
N GLY A 12 10.58 28.88 13.19
CA GLY A 12 10.25 29.63 14.41
C GLY A 12 9.08 30.62 14.26
N GLN A 13 8.47 30.74 13.08
CA GLN A 13 7.28 31.55 12.87
C GLN A 13 6.03 30.69 12.84
N GLN A 14 5.02 31.08 13.62
CA GLN A 14 3.72 30.43 13.61
C GLN A 14 3.07 30.58 12.23
N VAL A 15 2.63 29.47 11.65
CA VAL A 15 1.89 29.45 10.39
C VAL A 15 0.40 29.22 10.66
N VAL A 16 -0.42 29.96 9.93
CA VAL A 16 -1.87 29.78 9.94
C VAL A 16 -2.20 28.39 9.40
N THR A 17 -3.05 27.66 10.11
CA THR A 17 -3.48 26.31 9.72
C THR A 17 -4.98 26.27 9.49
N THR A 18 -5.40 25.33 8.64
CA THR A 18 -6.80 25.09 8.31
C THR A 18 -7.21 23.71 8.84
N PRO A 19 -8.44 23.53 9.34
CA PRO A 19 -8.94 22.21 9.73
C PRO A 19 -8.85 21.21 8.57
N ARG A 20 -8.43 19.97 8.87
CA ARG A 20 -8.22 18.92 7.86
C ARG A 20 -9.41 18.72 6.92
N ARG A 21 -10.63 18.69 7.47
CA ARG A 21 -11.86 18.56 6.67
C ARG A 21 -12.03 19.69 5.66
N VAL A 22 -11.77 20.93 6.08
CA VAL A 22 -11.90 22.11 5.22
C VAL A 22 -10.84 22.07 4.12
N ALA A 23 -9.60 21.74 4.46
CA ALA A 23 -8.52 21.59 3.48
C ALA A 23 -8.82 20.52 2.43
N ILE A 24 -9.36 19.37 2.83
CA ILE A 24 -9.75 18.30 1.91
C ILE A 24 -10.93 18.72 1.03
N LEU A 25 -11.93 19.42 1.56
CA LEU A 25 -13.05 19.93 0.74
C LEU A 25 -12.57 20.93 -0.31
N TRP A 26 -11.66 21.84 0.05
CA TRP A 26 -11.04 22.75 -0.93
C TRP A 26 -10.23 22.01 -1.98
N PHE A 27 -9.53 20.94 -1.60
CA PHE A 27 -8.83 20.09 -2.55
C PHE A 27 -9.79 19.39 -3.51
N LEU A 28 -10.90 18.81 -3.02
CA LEU A 28 -11.92 18.18 -3.86
C LEU A 28 -12.55 19.18 -4.84
N GLU A 29 -12.80 20.41 -4.38
CA GLU A 29 -13.31 21.48 -5.23
C GLU A 29 -12.29 21.90 -6.30
N PHE A 30 -11.01 21.97 -5.94
CA PHE A 30 -9.92 22.29 -6.87
C PHE A 30 -9.79 21.28 -8.02
N ILE A 31 -10.08 20.00 -7.79
CA ILE A 31 -9.96 18.94 -8.81
C ILE A 31 -11.26 18.69 -9.61
N LYS A 32 -12.34 19.42 -9.34
CA LYS A 32 -13.58 19.41 -10.14
C LYS A 32 -13.41 20.20 -11.46
N PRO A 33 -14.15 19.86 -12.53
CA PRO A 33 -15.28 18.91 -12.58
C PRO A 33 -14.92 17.44 -12.85
N GLY A 34 -13.65 17.02 -12.84
CA GLY A 34 -13.25 15.65 -13.16
C GLY A 34 -13.55 15.23 -14.61
N PRO A 35 -13.21 13.99 -15.03
CA PRO A 35 -12.48 12.97 -14.28
C PRO A 35 -10.97 13.26 -14.20
N THR A 36 -10.40 13.22 -12.99
CA THR A 36 -9.02 13.65 -12.72
C THR A 36 -8.10 12.47 -12.37
N ILE A 37 -6.90 12.42 -12.97
CA ILE A 37 -5.80 11.53 -12.54
C ILE A 37 -4.87 12.34 -11.65
N LEU A 38 -4.63 11.88 -10.43
CA LEU A 38 -3.71 12.51 -9.50
C LEU A 38 -2.29 11.97 -9.72
N VAL A 39 -1.35 12.86 -10.01
CA VAL A 39 0.07 12.50 -10.22
C VAL A 39 0.87 13.00 -9.04
N ALA A 40 1.69 12.13 -8.45
CA ALA A 40 2.66 12.52 -7.44
C ALA A 40 3.88 11.59 -7.49
N HIS A 41 5.03 12.12 -7.08
CA HIS A 41 6.26 11.34 -6.97
C HIS A 41 6.10 10.30 -5.86
N ASN A 42 6.34 9.01 -6.18
CA ASN A 42 6.25 7.90 -5.22
C ASN A 42 4.85 7.80 -4.56
N SER A 43 3.82 8.22 -5.29
CA SER A 43 2.44 8.34 -4.81
C SER A 43 1.93 7.05 -4.16
N ARG A 44 2.25 5.87 -4.71
CA ARG A 44 1.78 4.58 -4.19
C ARG A 44 2.23 4.28 -2.76
N ARG A 45 3.42 4.75 -2.36
CA ARG A 45 3.98 4.41 -1.04
C ARG A 45 3.63 5.42 0.04
N PHE A 46 3.33 6.66 -0.35
CA PHE A 46 3.19 7.76 0.61
C PHE A 46 1.90 8.54 0.41
N ASP A 47 1.79 9.33 -0.66
CA ASP A 47 0.69 10.28 -0.83
C ASP A 47 -0.67 9.58 -0.98
N THR A 48 -0.74 8.52 -1.78
CA THR A 48 -1.98 7.80 -2.07
C THR A 48 -2.56 7.14 -0.82
N PRO A 49 -1.82 6.30 -0.05
CA PRO A 49 -2.35 5.74 1.19
C PRO A 49 -2.74 6.80 2.22
N MET A 50 -1.96 7.88 2.34
CA MET A 50 -2.26 8.96 3.30
C MET A 50 -3.54 9.71 2.93
N LEU A 51 -3.70 10.08 1.65
CA LEU A 51 -4.88 10.78 1.16
C LEU A 51 -6.14 9.92 1.30
N LEU A 52 -6.07 8.64 0.89
CA LEU A 52 -7.20 7.72 0.99
C LEU A 52 -7.62 7.49 2.45
N ARG A 53 -6.65 7.33 3.36
CA ARG A 53 -6.94 7.20 4.79
C ARG A 53 -7.63 8.44 5.36
N GLU A 54 -7.19 9.63 4.97
CA GLU A 54 -7.80 10.88 5.44
C GLU A 54 -9.22 11.05 4.87
N LEU A 55 -9.42 10.81 3.58
CA LEU A 55 -10.74 10.82 2.94
C LEU A 55 -11.70 9.81 3.59
N GLN A 56 -11.22 8.62 3.93
CA GLN A 56 -11.99 7.60 4.64
C GLN A 56 -12.38 8.06 6.04
N ASN A 57 -11.43 8.59 6.82
CA ASN A 57 -11.70 9.10 8.16
C ASN A 57 -12.71 10.26 8.17
N LEU A 58 -12.77 11.04 7.09
CA LEU A 58 -13.67 12.18 6.93
C LEU A 58 -15.04 11.82 6.30
N GLY A 59 -15.19 10.59 5.80
CA GLY A 59 -16.40 10.14 5.10
C GLY A 59 -16.57 10.75 3.70
N LEU A 60 -15.50 11.21 3.07
CA LEU A 60 -15.52 11.92 1.78
C LEU A 60 -15.20 11.02 0.57
N MET A 61 -15.17 9.70 0.79
CA MET A 61 -14.80 8.73 -0.24
C MET A 61 -15.75 8.70 -1.44
N VAL A 62 -17.05 8.84 -1.20
CA VAL A 62 -18.06 8.83 -2.28
C VAL A 62 -17.89 10.03 -3.20
N GLU A 63 -17.70 11.22 -2.63
CA GLU A 63 -17.44 12.43 -3.40
C GLU A 63 -16.13 12.31 -4.18
N PHE A 64 -15.05 11.85 -3.55
CA PHE A 64 -13.76 11.69 -4.22
C PHE A 64 -13.82 10.74 -5.43
N ARG A 65 -14.51 9.60 -5.30
CA ARG A 65 -14.72 8.63 -6.39
C ARG A 65 -15.51 9.19 -7.57
N SER A 66 -16.35 10.19 -7.33
CA SER A 66 -17.11 10.85 -8.40
C SER A 66 -16.26 11.82 -9.23
N ILE A 67 -15.09 12.24 -8.72
CA ILE A 67 -14.25 13.28 -9.31
C ILE A 67 -12.94 12.71 -9.86
N ALA A 68 -12.30 11.81 -9.13
CA ALA A 68 -11.00 11.26 -9.50
C ALA A 68 -11.14 9.84 -10.06
N CYS A 69 -10.38 9.52 -11.12
CA CYS A 69 -10.41 8.22 -11.77
C CYS A 69 -9.16 7.35 -11.52
N GLY A 70 -8.04 7.95 -11.08
CA GLY A 70 -6.84 7.18 -10.76
C GLY A 70 -5.69 7.98 -10.17
N PHE A 71 -4.63 7.25 -9.79
CA PHE A 71 -3.34 7.80 -9.37
C PHE A 71 -2.24 7.38 -10.35
N SER A 72 -1.33 8.26 -10.72
CA SER A 72 -0.10 7.92 -11.44
C SER A 72 1.12 8.15 -10.56
N GLU A 73 2.14 7.31 -10.73
CA GLU A 73 3.50 7.64 -10.33
C GLU A 73 4.12 8.53 -11.41
N GLU A 74 5.01 9.42 -11.01
CA GLU A 74 5.77 10.27 -11.90
C GLU A 74 6.78 9.46 -12.74
N PHE A 75 6.94 9.86 -14.02
CA PHE A 75 7.82 9.23 -15.02
C PHE A 75 9.17 9.95 -15.17
N ILE A 76 9.70 10.57 -14.11
CA ILE A 76 10.99 11.25 -14.23
C ILE A 76 12.09 10.23 -13.94
N GLY A 77 12.94 10.00 -14.96
CA GLY A 77 14.09 9.10 -14.86
C GLY A 77 15.04 9.47 -13.71
N ASP A 78 15.95 8.56 -13.40
CA ASP A 78 16.79 8.48 -12.18
C ASP A 78 17.53 9.77 -11.71
N ASN A 79 17.49 10.86 -12.48
CA ASN A 79 18.15 12.13 -12.19
C ASN A 79 17.34 13.14 -11.35
N ALA A 80 16.07 12.88 -11.00
CA ALA A 80 15.24 13.83 -10.22
C ALA A 80 15.39 13.75 -8.69
N SER A 81 16.24 12.87 -8.17
CA SER A 81 16.39 12.66 -6.72
C SER A 81 17.08 13.83 -5.97
N ALA A 82 17.68 14.78 -6.68
CA ALA A 82 18.37 15.92 -6.08
C ALA A 82 17.40 17.06 -5.71
N GLY A 83 16.59 16.87 -4.67
CA GLY A 83 15.80 17.97 -4.08
C GLY A 83 14.40 17.65 -3.56
N ALA A 84 13.96 16.39 -3.61
CA ALA A 84 12.60 15.90 -3.28
C ALA A 84 12.18 15.98 -1.78
N HIS A 85 12.67 16.98 -1.03
CA HIS A 85 12.29 17.23 0.37
C HIS A 85 11.43 18.50 0.56
N ASN A 86 10.90 19.07 -0.53
CA ASN A 86 10.07 20.27 -0.49
C ASN A 86 8.86 20.11 -1.44
N ARG A 87 7.63 20.23 -0.91
CA ARG A 87 6.38 20.16 -1.70
C ARG A 87 6.32 21.16 -2.86
N ALA A 88 6.95 22.33 -2.73
CA ALA A 88 7.01 23.31 -3.80
C ALA A 88 7.98 22.90 -4.92
N VAL A 89 8.99 22.08 -4.59
CA VAL A 89 9.90 21.47 -5.57
C VAL A 89 9.20 20.30 -6.25
N ASP A 90 8.43 19.48 -5.54
CA ASP A 90 7.63 18.41 -6.16
C ASP A 90 6.61 18.97 -7.17
N VAL A 91 5.93 20.08 -6.85
CA VAL A 91 5.00 20.73 -7.81
C VAL A 91 5.74 21.30 -9.02
N ARG A 92 6.97 21.82 -8.85
CA ARG A 92 7.82 22.27 -9.97
C ARG A 92 8.33 21.12 -10.84
N ILE A 93 8.66 19.99 -10.22
CA ILE A 93 9.06 18.76 -10.91
C ILE A 93 7.85 18.20 -11.71
N LEU A 94 6.64 18.29 -11.16
CA LEU A 94 5.40 17.98 -11.88
C LEU A 94 5.07 18.99 -12.99
N GLU A 95 5.47 20.27 -12.88
CA GLU A 95 5.35 21.25 -13.97
C GLU A 95 6.24 20.86 -15.17
N ASP A 96 7.41 20.24 -14.93
CA ASP A 96 8.30 19.73 -15.97
C ASP A 96 7.72 18.52 -16.73
N ILE A 97 6.73 17.78 -16.19
CA ILE A 97 6.00 16.74 -16.95
C ILE A 97 5.33 17.32 -18.19
N ARG A 98 4.90 18.59 -18.13
CA ARG A 98 4.32 19.30 -19.28
C ARG A 98 5.37 19.58 -20.37
N VAL A 99 6.65 19.64 -19.99
CA VAL A 99 7.80 19.83 -20.88
C VAL A 99 8.24 18.51 -21.53
N VAL A 100 8.05 17.37 -20.85
CA VAL A 100 8.42 16.02 -21.34
C VAL A 100 7.45 15.49 -22.42
N GLY A 101 6.26 16.10 -22.57
CA GLY A 101 5.32 15.74 -23.64
C GLY A 101 4.60 14.41 -23.41
N ILE A 102 4.37 14.03 -22.14
CA ILE A 102 3.64 12.81 -21.80
C ILE A 102 2.19 12.94 -22.29
N THR A 103 1.74 11.98 -23.08
CA THR A 103 0.37 11.92 -23.60
C THR A 103 -0.62 11.49 -22.53
N ASN A 104 -1.90 11.82 -22.73
CA ASN A 104 -2.97 11.35 -21.85
C ASN A 104 -3.09 9.82 -21.87
N GLU A 105 -2.76 9.17 -22.99
CA GLU A 105 -2.70 7.72 -23.11
C GLU A 105 -1.61 7.11 -22.22
N GLU A 106 -0.41 7.68 -22.18
CA GLU A 106 0.69 7.22 -21.34
C GLU A 106 0.38 7.40 -19.85
N LEU A 107 -0.22 8.53 -19.47
CA LEU A 107 -0.70 8.76 -18.11
C LEU A 107 -1.79 7.74 -17.71
N ARG A 108 -2.73 7.45 -18.61
CA ARG A 108 -3.76 6.43 -18.36
C ARG A 108 -3.15 5.03 -18.21
N GLY A 109 -2.19 4.68 -19.06
CA GLY A 109 -1.49 3.39 -19.01
C GLY A 109 -0.66 3.19 -17.74
N GLY A 110 -0.07 4.26 -17.21
CA GLY A 110 0.68 4.23 -15.94
C GLY A 110 -0.19 4.36 -14.68
N SER A 111 -1.44 4.78 -14.83
CA SER A 111 -2.33 5.04 -13.69
C SER A 111 -2.90 3.75 -13.07
N ILE A 112 -3.08 3.77 -11.76
CA ILE A 112 -3.87 2.80 -11.02
C ILE A 112 -5.26 3.36 -10.79
N SER A 113 -6.28 2.53 -10.99
CA SER A 113 -7.66 2.87 -10.66
C SER A 113 -7.85 3.09 -9.16
N ILE A 114 -8.58 4.15 -8.80
CA ILE A 114 -9.01 4.42 -7.43
C ILE A 114 -9.77 3.24 -6.83
N GLU A 115 -10.56 2.50 -7.62
CA GLU A 115 -11.34 1.37 -7.11
C GLU A 115 -10.42 0.20 -6.68
N MET A 116 -9.38 -0.10 -7.48
CA MET A 116 -8.40 -1.12 -7.14
C MET A 116 -7.58 -0.72 -5.91
N THR A 117 -7.12 0.53 -5.85
CA THR A 117 -6.37 1.03 -4.68
C THR A 117 -7.23 0.98 -3.41
N PHE A 118 -8.52 1.24 -3.52
CA PHE A 118 -9.43 1.13 -2.38
C PHE A 118 -9.57 -0.31 -1.87
N ILE A 119 -9.73 -1.28 -2.77
CA ILE A 119 -9.81 -2.69 -2.41
C ILE A 119 -8.54 -3.11 -1.68
N GLU A 120 -7.37 -2.70 -2.17
CA GLU A 120 -6.07 -2.98 -1.54
C GLU A 120 -5.97 -2.33 -0.15
N GLU A 121 -6.34 -1.06 -0.02
CA GLU A 121 -6.27 -0.34 1.26
C GLU A 121 -7.25 -0.90 2.30
N ALA A 122 -8.47 -1.28 1.90
CA ALA A 122 -9.43 -1.95 2.77
C ALA A 122 -8.94 -3.33 3.25
N GLN A 123 -8.09 -4.00 2.47
CA GLN A 123 -7.47 -5.27 2.83
C GLN A 123 -6.18 -5.13 3.67
N ASN A 124 -5.56 -3.95 3.72
CA ASN A 124 -4.31 -3.70 4.45
C ASN A 124 -4.42 -3.98 5.97
N PRO A 125 -5.47 -3.58 6.69
CA PRO A 125 -5.63 -3.91 8.12
C PRO A 125 -5.68 -5.42 8.37
N LYS A 126 -6.44 -6.16 7.53
CA LYS A 126 -6.53 -7.62 7.61
C LYS A 126 -5.20 -8.29 7.29
N THR A 127 -4.52 -7.81 6.25
CA THR A 127 -3.18 -8.29 5.88
C THR A 127 -2.17 -8.06 7.00
N LYS A 128 -2.24 -6.91 7.70
CA LYS A 128 -1.37 -6.63 8.84
C LYS A 128 -1.63 -7.59 10.01
N LEU A 129 -2.90 -7.80 10.37
CA LEU A 129 -3.28 -8.76 11.41
C LEU A 129 -2.83 -10.19 11.06
N ASN A 130 -3.09 -10.62 9.82
CA ASN A 130 -2.64 -11.91 9.32
C ASN A 130 -1.11 -12.04 9.37
N LYS A 131 -0.37 -10.98 9.02
CA LYS A 131 1.09 -10.98 9.06
C LYS A 131 1.62 -11.16 10.48
N ASN A 132 1.02 -10.49 11.46
CA ASN A 132 1.40 -10.62 12.87
C ASN A 132 1.22 -12.04 13.41
N SER A 133 0.28 -12.83 12.85
CA SER A 133 0.13 -14.24 13.25
C SER A 133 1.39 -15.08 12.99
N PHE A 134 2.27 -14.65 12.07
CA PHE A 134 3.54 -15.32 11.76
C PHE A 134 4.72 -14.84 12.61
N ASP A 135 4.51 -13.99 13.63
CA ASP A 135 5.59 -13.54 14.53
C ASP A 135 6.12 -14.67 15.42
N CYS A 136 5.34 -15.74 15.61
CA CYS A 136 5.77 -16.97 16.24
C CYS A 136 6.88 -17.71 15.46
N ILE A 137 7.01 -17.46 14.15
CA ILE A 137 8.04 -18.05 13.30
C ILE A 137 9.23 -17.09 13.23
N LYS A 138 10.34 -17.40 13.91
CA LYS A 138 11.49 -16.49 13.98
C LYS A 138 12.55 -16.76 12.91
N GLU A 139 12.67 -17.99 12.41
CA GLU A 139 13.76 -18.39 11.53
C GLU A 139 13.28 -19.10 10.24
N GLY A 140 14.08 -19.00 9.17
CA GLY A 140 13.87 -19.74 7.92
C GLY A 140 12.82 -19.19 6.95
N VAL A 141 11.92 -18.30 7.39
CA VAL A 141 10.86 -17.69 6.56
C VAL A 141 11.03 -16.16 6.50
N SER A 142 11.24 -15.64 5.30
CA SER A 142 11.49 -14.20 5.10
C SER A 142 10.24 -13.34 5.35
N ALA A 143 10.44 -12.06 5.70
CA ALA A 143 9.35 -11.10 5.87
C ALA A 143 8.49 -10.93 4.59
N GLY A 144 9.10 -11.07 3.41
CA GLY A 144 8.40 -11.09 2.13
C GLY A 144 7.46 -12.29 2.00
N MET A 145 7.91 -13.48 2.42
CA MET A 145 7.08 -14.69 2.39
C MET A 145 5.90 -14.58 3.36
N LYS A 146 6.12 -14.07 4.58
CA LYS A 146 5.04 -13.77 5.55
C LYS A 146 4.01 -12.81 4.96
N THR A 147 4.47 -11.78 4.24
CA THR A 147 3.60 -10.80 3.57
C THR A 147 2.77 -11.47 2.47
N LYS A 148 3.37 -12.37 1.67
CA LYS A 148 2.66 -13.10 0.62
C LYS A 148 1.56 -14.01 1.19
N MET A 149 1.87 -14.74 2.27
CA MET A 149 0.88 -15.56 2.98
C MET A 149 -0.28 -14.71 3.54
N ALA A 150 0.05 -13.60 4.19
CA ALA A 150 -0.94 -12.70 4.76
C ALA A 150 -1.88 -12.10 3.69
N LYS A 151 -1.33 -11.69 2.54
CA LYS A 151 -2.11 -11.18 1.39
C LYS A 151 -3.04 -12.24 0.79
N ALA A 152 -2.68 -13.52 0.87
CA ALA A 152 -3.54 -14.62 0.44
C ALA A 152 -4.60 -15.02 1.48
N GLY A 153 -4.75 -14.24 2.55
CA GLY A 153 -5.69 -14.48 3.65
C GLY A 153 -5.24 -15.53 4.66
N LEU A 154 -3.99 -16.00 4.60
CA LEU A 154 -3.49 -17.04 5.50
C LEU A 154 -2.98 -16.45 6.82
N THR A 155 -3.23 -17.18 7.90
CA THR A 155 -2.68 -16.95 9.24
C THR A 155 -1.84 -18.17 9.63
N PHE A 156 -1.09 -18.07 10.71
CA PHE A 156 -0.38 -19.23 11.26
C PHE A 156 -1.35 -20.35 11.69
N SER A 157 -2.51 -20.01 12.24
CA SER A 157 -3.54 -20.99 12.63
C SER A 157 -4.00 -21.83 11.45
N HIS A 158 -4.26 -21.20 10.29
CA HIS A 158 -4.62 -21.95 9.07
C HIS A 158 -3.55 -22.96 8.66
N LEU A 159 -2.26 -22.61 8.81
CA LEU A 159 -1.16 -23.53 8.51
C LEU A 159 -1.09 -24.68 9.54
N LYS A 160 -1.30 -24.37 10.82
CA LYS A 160 -1.32 -25.37 11.89
C LYS A 160 -2.48 -26.35 11.73
N GLU A 161 -3.69 -25.85 11.49
CA GLU A 161 -4.89 -26.65 11.23
C GLU A 161 -4.69 -27.55 10.00
N SER A 162 -4.21 -26.98 8.89
CA SER A 162 -3.92 -27.77 7.68
C SER A 162 -2.89 -28.88 7.92
N PHE A 163 -1.86 -28.60 8.72
CA PHE A 163 -0.87 -29.62 9.12
C PHE A 163 -1.47 -30.71 10.01
N LEU A 164 -2.31 -30.34 10.98
CA LEU A 164 -2.96 -31.29 11.89
C LEU A 164 -3.95 -32.20 11.14
N GLU A 165 -4.65 -31.68 10.13
CA GLU A 165 -5.66 -32.42 9.38
C GLU A 165 -5.06 -33.35 8.32
N GLY A 166 -3.99 -32.93 7.63
CA GLY A 166 -3.47 -33.67 6.47
C GLY A 166 -1.95 -33.63 6.32
N GLY A 167 -1.23 -33.29 7.39
CA GLY A 167 0.23 -33.34 7.44
C GLY A 167 0.92 -32.39 6.47
N GLU A 168 2.12 -32.78 6.04
CA GLU A 168 2.98 -31.98 5.15
C GLU A 168 2.36 -31.74 3.77
N ASP A 169 1.62 -32.73 3.26
CA ASP A 169 1.01 -32.67 1.93
C ASP A 169 -0.11 -31.62 1.89
N ALA A 170 -0.93 -31.54 2.94
CA ALA A 170 -1.97 -30.52 3.05
C ALA A 170 -1.40 -29.10 3.08
N VAL A 171 -0.34 -28.86 3.86
CA VAL A 171 0.36 -27.56 3.89
C VAL A 171 0.98 -27.25 2.52
N THR A 172 1.54 -28.25 1.85
CA THR A 172 2.12 -28.09 0.51
C THR A 172 1.05 -27.66 -0.49
N VAL A 173 -0.10 -28.35 -0.51
CA VAL A 173 -1.23 -27.98 -1.38
C VAL A 173 -1.71 -26.57 -1.07
N LEU A 174 -1.89 -26.23 0.22
CA LEU A 174 -2.35 -24.91 0.64
C LEU A 174 -1.47 -23.76 0.12
N LEU A 175 -0.15 -23.94 0.13
CA LEU A 175 0.83 -22.93 -0.30
C LEU A 175 1.12 -22.93 -1.81
N ALA A 176 1.07 -24.10 -2.44
CA ALA A 176 1.50 -24.31 -3.82
C ALA A 176 0.36 -24.33 -4.85
N SER A 177 -0.90 -24.38 -4.41
CA SER A 177 -2.07 -24.29 -5.28
C SER A 177 -1.99 -23.07 -6.19
N ASP A 178 -2.42 -23.20 -7.44
CA ASP A 178 -2.41 -22.07 -8.37
C ASP A 178 -3.69 -21.24 -8.24
N VAL A 179 -3.53 -19.92 -8.27
CA VAL A 179 -4.62 -18.95 -8.43
C VAL A 179 -4.30 -18.15 -9.70
N ASN A 180 -5.20 -18.20 -10.69
CA ASN A 180 -5.01 -17.56 -12.00
C ASN A 180 -3.72 -18.02 -12.74
N GLY A 181 -3.38 -19.30 -12.65
CA GLY A 181 -2.19 -19.86 -13.33
C GLY A 181 -0.85 -19.55 -12.66
N HIS A 182 -0.85 -18.84 -11.53
CA HIS A 182 0.34 -18.57 -10.72
C HIS A 182 0.25 -19.21 -9.34
N PRO A 183 1.39 -19.62 -8.74
CA PRO A 183 1.39 -20.16 -7.39
C PRO A 183 0.81 -19.15 -6.39
N ARG A 184 -0.21 -19.59 -5.64
CA ARG A 184 -0.89 -18.81 -4.59
C ARG A 184 0.13 -18.16 -3.67
N ILE A 185 1.07 -18.95 -3.14
CA ILE A 185 2.20 -18.47 -2.35
C ILE A 185 3.53 -18.84 -2.99
N THR A 186 3.84 -20.13 -3.11
CA THR A 186 5.14 -20.58 -3.62
C THR A 186 5.10 -22.05 -4.00
N LYS A 187 5.80 -22.42 -5.07
CA LYS A 187 6.12 -23.82 -5.41
C LYS A 187 7.54 -24.22 -4.97
N ASN A 188 8.27 -23.32 -4.31
CA ASN A 188 9.64 -23.61 -3.88
C ASN A 188 9.64 -24.61 -2.71
N LYS A 189 9.99 -25.86 -2.99
CA LYS A 189 10.04 -26.97 -2.03
C LYS A 189 10.88 -26.65 -0.79
N LYS A 190 12.02 -25.96 -0.93
CA LYS A 190 12.87 -25.60 0.22
C LYS A 190 12.17 -24.62 1.17
N VAL A 191 11.41 -23.68 0.63
CA VAL A 191 10.65 -22.72 1.44
C VAL A 191 9.48 -23.42 2.13
N ILE A 192 8.75 -24.28 1.42
CA ILE A 192 7.62 -25.04 1.98
C ILE A 192 8.10 -25.92 3.14
N GLN A 193 9.19 -26.66 2.94
CA GLN A 193 9.77 -27.51 3.97
C GLN A 193 10.22 -26.72 5.21
N ARG A 194 10.83 -25.54 5.03
CA ARG A 194 11.14 -24.64 6.15
C ARG A 194 9.90 -24.21 6.92
N ILE A 195 8.80 -23.88 6.23
CA ILE A 195 7.54 -23.51 6.87
C ILE A 195 6.98 -24.70 7.68
N ILE A 196 6.98 -25.89 7.11
CA ILE A 196 6.55 -27.13 7.78
C ILE A 196 7.37 -27.40 9.04
N THR A 197 8.70 -27.28 8.98
CA THR A 197 9.57 -27.43 10.16
C THR A 197 9.17 -26.46 11.27
N GLN A 198 8.85 -25.21 10.93
CA GLN A 198 8.43 -24.22 11.92
C GLN A 198 7.06 -24.54 12.52
N ILE A 199 6.12 -25.06 11.73
CA ILE A 199 4.82 -25.53 12.23
C ILE A 199 5.00 -26.69 13.23
N LYS A 200 5.85 -27.67 12.90
CA LYS A 200 6.21 -28.79 13.79
C LYS A 200 6.80 -28.29 15.11
N ASN A 201 7.83 -27.44 15.02
CA ASN A 201 8.49 -26.88 16.21
C ASN A 201 7.52 -26.14 17.14
N VAL A 202 6.56 -25.39 16.59
CA VAL A 202 5.57 -24.70 17.42
C VAL A 202 4.54 -25.68 17.99
N THR A 203 4.14 -26.71 17.23
CA THR A 203 3.14 -27.69 17.66
C THR A 203 3.67 -28.67 18.71
N GLU A 204 4.95 -29.03 18.66
CA GLU A 204 5.61 -29.93 19.62
C GLU A 204 6.03 -29.23 20.92
N ASN A 205 6.18 -27.89 20.90
CA ASN A 205 6.52 -27.08 22.08
C ASN A 205 5.30 -26.34 22.69
N SER A 206 4.07 -26.67 22.28
CA SER A 206 2.81 -26.16 22.83
C SER A 206 2.16 -27.18 23.75
#